data_AF-A0A381NKR5-F1
#
_entry.id   AF-A0A381NKR5-F1
#
_cell.length_a   1.000
_cell.length_b   1.000
_cell.length_c   1.000
_cell.angle_alpha   90.00
_cell.angle_beta   90.00
_cell.angle_gamma   90.00
#
_symmetry.space_group_name_H-M   'P 1'
#
loop_
_entity.id
_entity.type
_entity.pdbx_description
1 polymer ?
#
loop_
_entity_poly.entity_id
_entity_poly.type
_entity_poly.pdbx_seq_one_letter_code
_entity_poly.pdbx_strand_id
1 'polypeptide(L)'
;MFYTDKWSYLHIPKCGGVNFKTRANVSKYHFPLHSDMGDKQRHLWQHEPIDYYNKLLPDLPPWITIIRNPYSRLLSWFFFVRMRREEHKEYVKKEYKKDIGMWPWDFEDFIIENALWKMSSHPKNKSPWIDFKRDGGQWQMNWTQSQHIGHNECITFRLEDQLPEMEDFVGFKFADTRHNSTPHNPWESYYTDDLKRIVYERYSEDFARLGYTP
;
A
#
# COMPACT_ATOMS: atom_id res chain seq x y z
N MET A 1 2.93 -4.52 9.40
CA MET A 1 2.58 -3.86 10.66
C MET A 1 3.80 -3.77 11.56
N PHE A 2 3.88 -2.78 12.44
CA PHE A 2 4.75 -2.79 13.61
C PHE A 2 4.01 -2.14 14.78
N TYR A 3 4.40 -2.42 16.03
CA TYR A 3 3.67 -1.93 17.20
C TYR A 3 4.61 -1.58 18.34
N THR A 4 4.13 -0.72 19.22
CA THR A 4 4.76 -0.25 20.47
C THR A 4 3.91 -0.71 21.64
N ASP A 5 4.28 -0.37 22.89
CA ASP A 5 3.41 -0.62 24.05
C ASP A 5 2.12 0.23 24.05
N LYS A 6 2.05 1.25 23.18
CA LYS A 6 0.95 2.25 23.15
C LYS A 6 0.04 2.15 21.93
N TRP A 7 0.53 1.64 20.81
CA TRP A 7 -0.22 1.59 19.55
C TRP A 7 0.37 0.58 18.57
N SER A 8 -0.47 0.12 17.65
CA SER A 8 -0.13 -0.81 16.57
C SER A 8 -0.34 -0.13 15.22
N TYR A 9 0.68 -0.10 14.36
CA TYR A 9 0.59 0.52 13.04
C TYR A 9 0.26 -0.49 11.95
N LEU A 10 -0.92 -0.32 11.34
CA LEU A 10 -1.30 -1.02 10.10
C LEU A 10 -0.64 -0.33 8.91
N HIS A 11 0.13 -1.08 8.11
CA HIS A 11 0.78 -0.52 6.93
C HIS A 11 -0.06 -0.79 5.67
N ILE A 12 -0.89 0.17 5.29
CA ILE A 12 -1.64 0.11 4.04
C ILE A 12 -0.74 0.54 2.86
N PRO A 13 -0.62 -0.28 1.79
CA PRO A 13 0.18 0.06 0.63
C PRO A 13 -0.20 1.42 0.03
N LYS A 14 0.83 2.21 -0.31
CA LYS A 14 0.75 3.50 -1.01
C LYS A 14 0.10 4.65 -0.22
N CYS A 15 0.00 4.50 1.10
CA CYS A 15 -0.43 5.55 2.03
C CYS A 15 0.73 6.15 2.85
N GLY A 16 1.98 6.10 2.36
CA GLY A 16 3.13 6.75 3.02
C GLY A 16 3.75 5.98 4.20
N GLY A 17 3.27 4.78 4.53
CA GLY A 17 3.70 4.03 5.71
C GLY A 17 5.17 3.62 5.77
N VAL A 18 5.87 3.54 4.64
CA VAL A 18 7.33 3.29 4.63
C VAL A 18 8.09 4.43 5.32
N ASN A 19 7.70 5.68 5.10
CA ASN A 19 8.38 6.82 5.72
C ASN A 19 8.16 6.82 7.23
N PHE A 20 6.89 6.65 7.64
CA PHE A 20 6.52 6.47 9.05
C PHE A 20 7.35 5.37 9.72
N LYS A 21 7.41 4.18 9.10
CA LYS A 21 8.20 3.03 9.56
C LYS A 21 9.68 3.40 9.75
N THR A 22 10.32 3.99 8.74
CA THR A 22 11.75 4.35 8.81
C THR A 22 12.02 5.35 9.94
N ARG A 23 11.13 6.34 10.13
CA ARG A 23 11.29 7.41 11.14
C ARG A 23 10.95 6.98 12.56
N ALA A 24 10.06 6.01 12.71
CA ALA A 24 9.77 5.39 14.00
C ALA A 24 11.01 4.73 14.64
N ASN A 25 12.14 4.63 13.92
CA ASN A 25 13.35 3.95 14.36
C ASN A 25 13.05 2.49 14.75
N VAL A 26 12.54 1.74 13.76
CA VAL A 26 12.00 0.38 13.89
C VAL A 26 12.94 -0.68 14.50
N SER A 27 14.18 -0.34 14.87
CA SER A 27 15.11 -1.24 15.57
C SER A 27 14.56 -1.79 16.91
N LYS A 28 13.57 -1.13 17.52
CA LYS A 28 12.90 -1.57 18.77
C LYS A 28 11.54 -2.23 18.58
N TYR A 29 11.06 -2.43 17.36
CA TYR A 29 9.66 -2.76 17.12
C TYR A 29 9.52 -4.14 16.46
N HIS A 30 8.73 -4.99 17.09
CA HIS A 30 8.62 -6.39 16.72
C HIS A 30 7.89 -6.54 15.37
N PHE A 31 8.55 -7.18 14.40
CA PHE A 31 7.91 -7.89 13.30
C PHE A 31 8.03 -9.39 13.59
N PRO A 32 7.26 -9.92 14.57
CA PRO A 32 7.60 -11.22 15.16
C PRO A 32 7.26 -12.40 14.24
N LEU A 33 6.34 -12.21 13.28
CA LEU A 33 5.70 -13.36 12.62
C LEU A 33 6.45 -13.89 11.40
N HIS A 34 7.42 -13.14 10.86
CA HIS A 34 8.11 -13.50 9.61
C HIS A 34 9.58 -13.04 9.60
N SER A 35 10.24 -13.00 10.77
CA SER A 35 11.64 -12.57 10.91
C SER A 35 12.62 -13.42 10.11
N ASP A 36 12.26 -14.69 9.88
CA ASP A 36 13.12 -15.68 9.25
C ASP A 36 12.92 -15.71 7.72
N MET A 37 11.91 -14.99 7.21
CA MET A 37 11.68 -14.86 5.78
C MET A 37 12.61 -13.82 5.15
N GLY A 38 13.09 -14.09 3.94
CA GLY A 38 13.85 -13.12 3.15
C GLY A 38 13.05 -11.84 2.85
N ASP A 39 13.74 -10.72 2.66
CA ASP A 39 13.13 -9.39 2.47
C ASP A 39 12.05 -9.34 1.37
N LYS A 40 12.26 -10.11 0.30
CA LYS A 40 11.33 -10.20 -0.84
C LYS A 40 9.97 -10.81 -0.48
N GLN A 41 9.84 -11.56 0.61
CA GLN A 41 8.54 -12.08 1.06
C GLN A 41 7.96 -11.22 2.19
N ARG A 42 8.81 -10.73 3.09
CA ARG A 42 8.41 -9.90 4.24
C ARG A 42 7.62 -8.65 3.87
N HIS A 43 7.94 -8.04 2.72
CA HIS A 43 7.23 -6.86 2.25
C HIS A 43 5.76 -7.12 1.87
N LEU A 44 5.36 -8.36 1.55
CA LEU A 44 3.95 -8.69 1.32
C LEU A 44 3.24 -8.85 2.67
N TRP A 45 3.83 -9.61 3.58
CA TRP A 45 3.25 -9.89 4.91
C TRP A 45 3.04 -8.66 5.78
N GLN A 46 3.79 -7.58 5.58
CA GLN A 46 3.60 -6.35 6.36
C GLN A 46 2.29 -5.60 6.04
N HIS A 47 1.59 -5.98 4.98
CA HIS A 47 0.38 -5.34 4.47
C HIS A 47 -0.89 -6.15 4.74
N GLU A 48 -0.81 -7.19 5.56
CA GLU A 48 -1.99 -7.96 5.97
C GLU A 48 -3.03 -7.11 6.71
N PRO A 49 -4.32 -7.51 6.70
CA PRO A 49 -5.36 -6.78 7.40
C PRO A 49 -5.21 -6.89 8.92
N ILE A 50 -5.89 -6.01 9.65
CA ILE A 50 -5.89 -6.04 11.13
C ILE A 50 -6.31 -7.40 11.67
N ASP A 51 -7.36 -8.02 11.11
CA ASP A 51 -7.86 -9.33 11.54
C ASP A 51 -6.81 -10.43 11.48
N TYR A 52 -5.91 -10.38 10.50
CA TYR A 52 -4.82 -11.34 10.40
C TYR A 52 -3.87 -11.21 11.59
N TYR A 53 -3.50 -9.97 11.96
CA TYR A 53 -2.59 -9.73 13.07
C TYR A 53 -3.24 -9.96 14.44
N ASN A 54 -4.50 -9.57 14.64
CA ASN A 54 -5.22 -9.81 15.89
C ASN A 54 -5.35 -11.31 16.21
N LYS A 55 -5.47 -12.17 15.19
CA LYS A 55 -5.47 -13.64 15.39
C LYS A 55 -4.13 -14.18 15.87
N LEU A 56 -3.03 -13.56 15.48
CA LEU A 56 -1.67 -14.00 15.78
C LEU A 56 -1.09 -13.34 17.03
N LEU A 57 -1.55 -12.13 17.33
CA LEU A 57 -1.11 -11.27 18.42
C LEU A 57 -2.37 -10.64 19.05
N PRO A 58 -3.07 -11.36 19.95
CA PRO A 58 -4.37 -10.93 20.45
C PRO A 58 -4.31 -9.69 21.35
N ASP A 59 -3.17 -9.42 21.98
CA ASP A 59 -2.99 -8.34 22.96
C ASP A 59 -2.30 -7.11 22.36
N LEU A 60 -2.55 -6.84 21.07
CA LEU A 60 -2.01 -5.66 20.42
C LEU A 60 -2.70 -4.38 20.94
N PRO A 61 -1.93 -3.30 21.17
CA PRO A 61 -2.51 -2.02 21.54
C PRO A 61 -3.30 -1.40 20.37
N PRO A 62 -4.05 -0.30 20.62
CA PRO A 62 -4.95 0.31 19.65
C PRO A 62 -4.30 0.52 18.28
N TRP A 63 -5.07 0.21 17.23
CA TRP A 63 -4.60 0.33 15.87
C TRP A 63 -4.60 1.76 15.39
N ILE A 64 -3.54 2.14 14.70
CA ILE A 64 -3.42 3.39 13.96
C ILE A 64 -2.96 3.12 12.53
N THR A 65 -3.31 4.01 11.60
CA THR A 65 -2.81 3.91 10.23
C THR A 65 -2.81 5.27 9.52
N ILE A 66 -2.07 5.34 8.42
CA ILE A 66 -2.16 6.46 7.48
C ILE A 66 -3.05 6.02 6.33
N ILE A 67 -4.04 6.84 6.01
CA ILE A 67 -4.94 6.69 4.85
C ILE A 67 -4.62 7.77 3.82
N ARG A 68 -5.11 7.58 2.60
CA ARG A 68 -4.87 8.47 1.47
C ARG A 68 -6.10 8.56 0.60
N ASN A 69 -6.33 9.71 -0.04
CA ASN A 69 -7.41 9.89 -1.01
C ASN A 69 -7.32 8.77 -2.07
N PRO A 70 -8.42 8.03 -2.36
CA PRO A 70 -8.37 6.89 -3.27
C PRO A 70 -7.82 7.20 -4.66
N TYR A 71 -8.12 8.38 -5.22
CA TYR A 71 -7.57 8.82 -6.52
C TYR A 71 -6.06 8.99 -6.47
N SER A 72 -5.58 9.68 -5.44
CA SER A 72 -4.13 9.87 -5.19
C SER A 72 -3.40 8.55 -4.93
N ARG A 73 -4.03 7.63 -4.19
CA ARG A 73 -3.47 6.30 -3.90
C ARG A 73 -3.32 5.48 -5.18
N LEU A 74 -4.33 5.48 -6.05
CA LEU A 74 -4.29 4.71 -7.31
C LEU A 74 -3.26 5.29 -8.30
N LEU A 75 -3.15 6.61 -8.40
CA LEU A 75 -2.10 7.26 -9.19
C LEU A 75 -0.70 6.89 -8.68
N SER A 76 -0.53 6.86 -7.35
CA SER A 76 0.74 6.44 -6.75
C SER A 76 1.07 4.98 -7.03
N TRP A 77 0.07 4.11 -7.11
CA TRP A 77 0.23 2.73 -7.56
C TRP A 77 0.69 2.67 -9.02
N PHE A 78 0.04 3.40 -9.93
CA PHE A 78 0.41 3.44 -11.34
C PHE A 78 1.89 3.77 -11.54
N PHE A 79 2.36 4.89 -10.97
CA PHE A 79 3.76 5.29 -11.11
C PHE A 79 4.72 4.31 -10.47
N PHE A 80 4.37 3.74 -9.30
CA PHE A 80 5.19 2.74 -8.64
C PHE A 80 5.37 1.49 -9.49
N VAL A 81 4.28 0.93 -10.01
CA VAL A 81 4.36 -0.29 -10.82
C VAL A 81 5.08 -0.03 -12.13
N ARG A 82 4.78 1.10 -12.79
CA ARG A 82 5.46 1.52 -14.03
C ARG A 82 6.97 1.62 -13.82
N MET A 83 7.40 2.33 -12.78
CA MET A 83 8.83 2.46 -12.43
C MET A 83 9.48 1.09 -12.19
N ARG A 84 8.86 0.21 -11.40
CA ARG A 84 9.38 -1.14 -11.13
C ARG A 84 9.46 -2.01 -12.38
N ARG A 85 8.52 -1.84 -13.32
CA ARG A 85 8.53 -2.55 -14.61
C ARG A 85 9.72 -2.12 -15.46
N GLU A 86 9.99 -0.81 -15.54
CA GLU A 86 11.13 -0.27 -16.30
C GLU A 86 12.47 -0.68 -15.68
N GLU A 87 12.61 -0.63 -14.34
CA GLU A 87 13.79 -1.15 -13.63
C GLU A 87 14.04 -2.64 -13.96
N HIS A 88 12.98 -3.46 -13.93
CA HIS A 88 13.07 -4.89 -14.23
C HIS A 88 13.40 -5.15 -15.70
N LYS A 89 12.83 -4.36 -16.63
CA LYS A 89 13.14 -4.44 -18.06
C LYS A 89 14.62 -4.17 -18.30
N GLU A 90 15.18 -3.13 -17.68
CA GLU A 90 16.61 -2.81 -17.83
C GLU A 90 17.50 -3.91 -17.27
N TYR A 91 17.16 -4.46 -16.09
CA TYR A 91 17.86 -5.61 -15.51
C TYR A 91 17.84 -6.82 -16.44
N VAL A 92 16.68 -7.21 -16.97
CA VAL A 92 16.56 -8.40 -17.83
C VAL A 92 17.27 -8.20 -19.17
N LYS A 93 17.20 -7.00 -19.73
CA LYS A 93 17.94 -6.63 -20.94
C LYS A 93 19.45 -6.75 -20.73
N LYS A 94 19.96 -6.31 -19.57
CA LYS A 94 21.39 -6.38 -19.23
C LYS A 94 21.86 -7.81 -18.96
N GLU A 95 21.18 -8.54 -18.09
CA GLU A 95 21.63 -9.87 -17.62
C GLU A 95 21.36 -10.99 -18.63
N TYR A 96 20.19 -10.95 -19.28
CA TYR A 96 19.73 -12.04 -20.14
C TYR A 96 19.70 -11.67 -21.62
N LYS A 97 20.10 -10.44 -21.99
CA LYS A 97 20.07 -9.93 -23.37
C LYS A 97 18.70 -10.09 -24.03
N LYS A 98 17.63 -10.01 -23.22
CA LYS A 98 16.24 -10.23 -23.64
C LYS A 98 15.41 -8.97 -23.43
N ASP A 99 14.65 -8.57 -24.45
CA ASP A 99 13.61 -7.56 -24.29
C ASP A 99 12.30 -8.24 -23.85
N ILE A 100 11.72 -7.73 -22.77
CA ILE A 100 10.46 -8.24 -22.18
C ILE A 100 9.24 -7.39 -22.55
N GLY A 101 9.40 -6.48 -23.51
CA GLY A 101 8.33 -5.62 -24.01
C GLY A 101 8.06 -4.42 -23.10
N MET A 102 7.20 -3.52 -23.59
CA MET A 102 6.85 -2.30 -22.87
C MET A 102 5.73 -2.53 -21.84
N TRP A 103 5.69 -1.63 -20.86
CA TRP A 103 4.53 -1.47 -19.97
C TRP A 103 3.26 -1.24 -20.81
N PRO A 104 2.23 -2.09 -20.69
CA PRO A 104 1.14 -2.14 -21.67
C PRO A 104 -0.01 -1.16 -21.36
N TRP A 105 0.05 -0.42 -20.26
CA TRP A 105 -1.05 0.41 -19.79
C TRP A 105 -0.65 1.87 -19.72
N ASP A 106 -1.39 2.78 -20.32
CA ASP A 106 -1.34 4.16 -19.82
C ASP A 106 -2.13 4.27 -18.50
N PHE A 107 -2.35 5.49 -18.01
CA PHE A 107 -3.08 5.67 -16.75
C PHE A 107 -4.58 5.34 -16.88
N GLU A 108 -5.18 5.65 -18.03
CA GLU A 108 -6.58 5.37 -18.31
C GLU A 108 -6.82 3.86 -18.38
N ASP A 109 -6.03 3.14 -19.16
CA ASP A 109 -6.09 1.68 -19.26
C ASP A 109 -5.85 1.04 -17.88
N PHE A 110 -4.91 1.59 -17.09
CA PHE A 110 -4.62 1.06 -15.76
C PHE A 110 -5.85 1.08 -14.84
N ILE A 111 -6.68 2.12 -14.95
CA ILE A 111 -7.95 2.25 -14.22
C ILE A 111 -8.99 1.32 -14.82
N ILE A 112 -9.28 1.45 -16.12
CA ILE A 112 -10.36 0.75 -16.82
C ILE A 112 -10.18 -0.77 -16.69
N GLU A 113 -8.97 -1.27 -16.93
CA GLU A 113 -8.67 -2.70 -16.93
C GLU A 113 -8.45 -3.28 -15.53
N ASN A 114 -8.60 -2.47 -14.48
CA ASN A 114 -8.32 -2.85 -13.10
C ASN A 114 -6.96 -3.56 -12.98
N ALA A 115 -5.91 -2.92 -13.48
CA ALA A 115 -4.61 -3.55 -13.68
C ALA A 115 -4.02 -4.13 -12.37
N LEU A 116 -4.28 -3.50 -11.22
CA LEU A 116 -3.87 -4.02 -9.91
C LEU A 116 -4.45 -5.40 -9.59
N TRP A 117 -5.72 -5.62 -9.92
CA TRP A 117 -6.35 -6.93 -9.75
C TRP A 117 -5.73 -7.96 -10.70
N LYS A 118 -5.56 -7.60 -11.98
CA LYS A 118 -4.92 -8.48 -12.97
C LYS A 118 -3.51 -8.88 -12.53
N MET A 119 -2.74 -7.96 -11.97
CA MET A 119 -1.36 -8.24 -11.53
C MET A 119 -1.27 -9.17 -10.30
N SER A 120 -2.20 -9.04 -9.36
CA SER A 120 -2.21 -9.83 -8.11
C SER A 120 -3.00 -11.14 -8.21
N SER A 121 -3.81 -11.31 -9.26
CA SER A 121 -4.67 -12.50 -9.45
C SER A 121 -4.26 -13.42 -10.59
N HIS A 122 -3.26 -13.07 -11.41
CA HIS A 122 -2.92 -13.88 -12.60
C HIS A 122 -2.25 -15.23 -12.24
N PRO A 123 -2.85 -16.39 -12.58
CA PRO A 123 -2.38 -17.70 -12.14
C PRO A 123 -1.06 -18.16 -12.77
N LYS A 124 -0.65 -17.56 -13.90
CA LYS A 124 0.58 -17.92 -14.63
C LYS A 124 1.86 -17.25 -14.11
N ASN A 125 1.77 -16.37 -13.12
CA ASN A 125 2.94 -15.66 -12.60
C ASN A 125 3.65 -16.52 -11.55
N LYS A 126 4.89 -16.98 -11.80
CA LYS A 126 5.83 -17.50 -10.76
C LYS A 126 6.28 -16.37 -9.82
N SER A 127 5.31 -15.71 -9.22
CA SER A 127 5.45 -14.47 -8.48
C SER A 127 5.41 -14.76 -6.99
N PRO A 128 6.09 -13.96 -6.15
CA PRO A 128 6.01 -14.06 -4.68
C PRO A 128 4.56 -14.05 -4.16
N TRP A 129 3.59 -13.59 -4.96
CA TRP A 129 2.16 -13.67 -4.66
C TRP A 129 1.59 -15.10 -4.59
N ILE A 130 2.13 -16.07 -5.36
CA ILE A 130 1.69 -17.47 -5.26
C ILE A 130 2.10 -18.06 -3.93
N ASP A 131 3.38 -17.90 -3.58
CA ASP A 131 3.91 -18.39 -2.29
C ASP A 131 3.19 -17.71 -1.14
N PHE A 132 3.06 -16.38 -1.19
CA PHE A 132 2.31 -15.60 -0.20
C PHE A 132 0.88 -16.14 0.01
N LYS A 133 0.10 -16.33 -1.05
CA LYS A 133 -1.26 -16.88 -0.93
C LYS A 133 -1.27 -18.31 -0.40
N ARG A 134 -0.38 -19.17 -0.90
CA ARG A 134 -0.25 -20.57 -0.43
C ARG A 134 0.03 -20.62 1.06
N ASP A 135 0.89 -19.72 1.53
CA ASP A 135 1.37 -19.72 2.91
C ASP A 135 0.38 -19.01 3.86
N GLY A 136 -0.82 -18.66 3.39
CA GLY A 136 -1.92 -18.10 4.18
C GLY A 136 -2.14 -16.59 4.02
N GLY A 137 -1.43 -15.99 3.06
CA GLY A 137 -1.49 -14.57 2.79
C GLY A 137 -2.84 -14.11 2.22
N GLN A 138 -3.41 -13.03 2.75
CA GLN A 138 -4.81 -12.66 2.49
C GLN A 138 -4.97 -11.47 1.54
N TRP A 139 -4.18 -10.41 1.74
CA TRP A 139 -4.39 -9.17 0.99
C TRP A 139 -4.03 -9.24 -0.49
N GLN A 140 -4.55 -8.28 -1.28
CA GLN A 140 -4.28 -8.16 -2.72
C GLN A 140 -4.03 -6.69 -3.09
N MET A 141 -3.29 -6.45 -4.17
CA MET A 141 -2.91 -5.08 -4.58
C MET A 141 -4.10 -4.16 -4.83
N ASN A 142 -5.23 -4.71 -5.30
CA ASN A 142 -6.44 -3.95 -5.56
C ASN A 142 -7.33 -3.75 -4.32
N TRP A 143 -6.94 -4.25 -3.15
CA TRP A 143 -7.72 -4.03 -1.93
C TRP A 143 -7.86 -2.55 -1.60
N THR A 144 -9.05 -2.19 -1.14
CA THR A 144 -9.37 -0.88 -0.57
C THR A 144 -8.68 -0.73 0.78
N GLN A 145 -8.55 0.50 1.25
CA GLN A 145 -7.97 0.78 2.56
C GLN A 145 -8.89 0.22 3.67
N SER A 146 -10.20 0.32 3.48
CA SER A 146 -11.23 -0.22 4.35
C SER A 146 -11.14 -1.75 4.47
N GLN A 147 -10.77 -2.47 3.41
CA GLN A 147 -10.53 -3.91 3.46
C GLN A 147 -9.33 -4.29 4.35
N HIS A 148 -8.26 -3.47 4.37
CA HIS A 148 -7.15 -3.70 5.30
C HIS A 148 -7.56 -3.45 6.76
N ILE A 149 -8.44 -2.47 7.00
CA ILE A 149 -8.94 -2.15 8.34
C ILE A 149 -9.96 -3.21 8.81
N GLY A 150 -10.75 -3.78 7.90
CA GLY A 150 -11.80 -4.75 8.24
C GLY A 150 -12.89 -4.10 9.12
N HIS A 151 -13.45 -4.83 10.07
CA HIS A 151 -14.45 -4.28 11.00
C HIS A 151 -13.83 -3.72 12.30
N ASN A 152 -12.52 -3.53 12.32
CA ASN A 152 -11.79 -3.15 13.51
C ASN A 152 -11.85 -1.64 13.77
N GLU A 153 -11.74 -1.29 15.05
CA GLU A 153 -11.42 0.08 15.45
C GLU A 153 -9.98 0.41 15.05
N CYS A 154 -9.81 1.53 14.34
CA CYS A 154 -8.50 2.01 13.92
C CYS A 154 -8.54 3.53 13.81
N ILE A 155 -7.59 4.20 14.45
CA ILE A 155 -7.41 5.64 14.33
C ILE A 155 -6.71 5.91 12.99
N THR A 156 -7.37 6.65 12.11
CA THR A 156 -6.85 6.94 10.77
C THR A 156 -6.36 8.38 10.68
N PHE A 157 -5.21 8.57 10.04
CA PHE A 157 -4.64 9.88 9.74
C PHE A 157 -4.52 10.04 8.22
N ARG A 158 -5.16 11.05 7.64
CA ARG A 158 -5.00 11.39 6.22
C ARG A 158 -3.59 11.88 5.92
N LEU A 159 -2.99 11.27 4.91
CA LEU A 159 -1.66 11.64 4.41
C LEU A 159 -1.62 13.09 3.93
N GLU A 160 -2.73 13.61 3.45
CA GLU A 160 -2.85 14.93 2.84
C GLU A 160 -2.71 16.06 3.86
N ASP A 161 -3.32 15.92 5.03
CA ASP A 161 -3.52 17.04 5.96
C ASP A 161 -3.47 16.67 7.45
N GLN A 162 -3.37 15.39 7.82
CA GLN A 162 -3.45 14.95 9.23
C GLN A 162 -2.17 14.31 9.79
N LEU A 163 -1.05 14.48 9.09
CA LEU A 163 0.23 14.00 9.60
C LEU A 163 0.70 14.74 10.86
N PRO A 164 0.51 16.07 11.03
CA PRO A 164 0.84 16.74 12.29
C PRO A 164 0.12 16.13 13.49
N GLU A 165 -1.16 15.81 13.37
CA GLU A 165 -1.97 15.15 14.39
C GLU A 165 -1.45 13.74 14.70
N MET A 166 -1.01 13.02 13.66
CA MET A 166 -0.36 11.73 13.85
C MET A 166 0.96 11.87 14.63
N GLU A 167 1.80 12.85 14.29
CA GLU A 167 3.06 13.11 14.99
C GLU A 167 2.84 13.40 16.47
N ASP A 168 1.83 14.21 16.77
CA ASP A 168 1.45 14.56 18.14
C ASP A 168 0.92 13.32 18.88
N PHE A 169 0.15 12.46 18.21
CA PHE A 169 -0.30 11.18 18.77
C PHE A 169 0.86 10.22 19.08
N VAL A 170 1.81 10.06 18.15
CA VAL A 170 2.91 9.08 18.32
C VAL A 170 4.08 9.63 19.14
N GLY A 171 4.16 10.95 19.34
CA GLY A 171 5.19 11.61 20.13
C GLY A 171 6.54 11.78 19.42
N PHE A 172 6.58 11.69 18.09
CA PHE A 172 7.78 11.98 17.29
C PHE A 172 7.42 12.54 15.92
N LYS A 173 8.34 13.33 15.36
CA LYS A 173 8.17 14.01 14.08
C LYS A 173 8.60 13.13 12.91
N PHE A 174 7.87 13.21 11.80
CA PHE A 174 8.24 12.62 10.51
C PHE A 174 8.86 13.74 9.66
N ALA A 175 10.18 13.74 9.48
CA ALA A 175 10.76 14.68 8.53
C ALA A 175 10.39 14.30 7.08
N ASP A 176 9.78 15.24 6.35
CA ASP A 176 9.33 15.25 4.95
C ASP A 176 8.78 13.91 4.40
N THR A 177 7.52 13.89 3.97
CA THR A 177 6.84 12.74 3.33
C THR A 177 7.43 12.31 1.99
N ARG A 178 8.29 13.12 1.36
CA ARG A 178 8.82 12.94 -0.01
C ARG A 178 9.87 11.84 -0.18
N HIS A 179 10.23 11.11 0.87
CA HIS A 179 11.33 10.14 0.79
C HIS A 179 11.13 9.04 -0.27
N ASN A 180 9.88 8.79 -0.71
CA ASN A 180 9.53 7.85 -1.78
C ASN A 180 8.46 8.40 -2.75
N SER A 181 8.34 9.73 -2.91
CA SER A 181 7.42 10.31 -3.88
C SER A 181 8.04 10.28 -5.27
N THR A 182 7.42 9.59 -6.22
CA THR A 182 7.72 9.79 -7.64
C THR A 182 7.21 11.17 -8.04
N PRO A 183 8.01 12.06 -8.64
CA PRO A 183 7.53 13.35 -9.11
C PRO A 183 6.42 13.18 -10.14
N HIS A 184 5.26 13.75 -9.87
CA HIS A 184 4.13 13.82 -10.79
C HIS A 184 3.22 14.98 -10.41
N ASN A 185 2.42 15.47 -11.36
CA ASN A 185 1.39 16.47 -11.11
C ASN A 185 0.34 15.98 -10.08
N PRO A 186 -0.44 16.89 -9.48
CA PRO A 186 -1.61 16.53 -8.65
C PRO A 186 -2.55 15.57 -9.39
N TRP A 187 -3.25 14.72 -8.63
CA TRP A 187 -4.04 13.64 -9.21
C TRP A 187 -5.12 14.18 -10.14
N GLU A 188 -5.69 15.34 -9.82
CA GLU A 188 -6.74 16.02 -10.58
C GLU A 188 -6.39 16.21 -12.06
N SER A 189 -5.09 16.39 -12.36
CA SER A 189 -4.62 16.55 -13.75
C SER A 189 -4.61 15.27 -14.60
N TYR A 190 -4.85 14.10 -13.98
CA TYR A 190 -4.83 12.80 -14.65
C TYR A 190 -6.22 12.19 -14.84
N TYR A 191 -7.25 12.74 -14.20
CA TYR A 191 -8.58 12.11 -14.16
C TYR A 191 -9.59 12.90 -14.98
N THR A 192 -10.20 12.22 -15.94
CA THR A 192 -11.49 12.62 -16.52
C THR A 192 -12.63 12.29 -15.55
N ASP A 193 -13.82 12.85 -15.76
CA ASP A 193 -14.98 12.56 -14.92
C ASP A 193 -15.41 11.09 -15.00
N ASP A 194 -15.26 10.44 -16.16
CA ASP A 194 -15.50 9.00 -16.31
C ASP A 194 -14.51 8.17 -15.48
N LEU A 195 -13.23 8.53 -15.49
CA LEU A 195 -12.22 7.87 -14.67
C LEU A 195 -12.50 8.06 -13.18
N LYS A 196 -12.92 9.25 -12.75
CA LYS A 196 -13.32 9.51 -11.36
C LYS A 196 -14.48 8.61 -10.97
N ARG A 197 -15.51 8.52 -11.80
CA ARG A 197 -16.68 7.66 -11.55
C ARG A 197 -16.28 6.19 -11.38
N ILE A 198 -15.44 5.65 -12.27
CA ILE A 198 -14.96 4.25 -12.16
C ILE A 198 -14.22 4.01 -10.84
N VAL A 199 -13.37 4.95 -10.43
CA VAL A 199 -12.61 4.83 -9.17
C VAL A 199 -13.52 5.02 -7.96
N TYR A 200 -14.46 5.96 -8.00
CA TYR A 200 -15.46 6.12 -6.94
C TYR A 200 -16.30 4.85 -6.77
N GLU A 201 -16.82 4.27 -7.84
CA GLU A 201 -17.59 3.02 -7.78
C GLU A 201 -16.75 1.89 -7.12
N ARG A 202 -15.48 1.76 -7.51
CA ARG A 202 -14.56 0.73 -7.00
C ARG A 202 -14.14 0.93 -5.54
N TYR A 203 -14.01 2.18 -5.10
CA TYR A 203 -13.48 2.55 -3.77
C TYR A 203 -14.52 3.28 -2.92
N SER A 204 -15.81 3.13 -3.22
CA SER A 204 -16.91 3.87 -2.58
C SER A 204 -16.92 3.74 -1.06
N GLU A 205 -16.58 2.55 -0.54
CA GLU A 205 -16.42 2.34 0.89
C GLU A 205 -15.30 3.20 1.49
N ASP A 206 -14.13 3.32 0.82
CA ASP A 206 -13.05 4.17 1.30
C ASP A 206 -13.50 5.64 1.34
N PHE A 207 -14.21 6.11 0.32
CA PHE A 207 -14.75 7.47 0.31
C PHE A 207 -15.69 7.71 1.49
N ALA A 208 -16.69 6.84 1.66
CA ALA A 208 -17.70 6.98 2.70
C ALA A 208 -17.12 6.81 4.11
N ARG A 209 -16.33 5.75 4.33
CA ARG A 209 -15.84 5.36 5.66
C ARG A 209 -14.69 6.22 6.14
N LEU A 210 -13.82 6.67 5.24
CA LEU A 210 -12.59 7.39 5.59
C LEU A 210 -12.72 8.90 5.41
N GLY A 211 -13.92 9.39 5.10
CA GLY A 211 -14.24 10.81 5.03
C GLY A 211 -13.59 11.54 3.85
N TYR A 212 -13.52 10.88 2.69
CA TYR A 212 -13.10 11.52 1.44
C TYR A 212 -14.30 11.89 0.58
N THR A 213 -14.25 13.08 -0.02
CA THR A 213 -15.23 13.49 -1.02
C THR A 213 -14.88 12.87 -2.38
N PRO A 214 -15.88 12.35 -3.13
CA PRO A 214 -15.70 11.87 -4.51
C PRO A 214 -15.25 12.94 -5.50
#